data_AF-A0A1Y1Q7D2-F1
#
_entry.id   AF-A0A1Y1Q7D2-F1
#
_cell.length_a   1.000
_cell.length_b   1.000
_cell.length_c   1.000
_cell.angle_alpha   90.00
_cell.angle_beta   90.00
_cell.angle_gamma   90.00
#
_symmetry.space_group_name_H-M   'P 1'
#
loop_
_entity.id
_entity.type
_entity.pdbx_description
1 polymer ?
#
loop_
_entity_poly.entity_id
_entity_poly.type
_entity_poly.pdbx_seq_one_letter_code
_entity_poly.pdbx_strand_id
1 'polypeptide(L)'
;MEFLKIRNSSRQVRADGSPFAVPFFVTKHDRYSGDASEAPISVKRDIMVTGAHDSSKTRWLTRLHDQSGKIWTKSKSPAIWLGALRPLGAWSDQKSLMDWWGEKVTADPANCEPWVKIPAWKRQELIPDYLKDTGAVLFVDDAHKLSGRKLQLARMCVMNAKICVVSATEEQRIAPNLRSALLKRDPQIFRLDSEVAYDATKPLVWLIALIALGAGWWEISLVLGGMQALAGGRRSSKQD
;
A
#
# COMPACT_ATOMS: atom_id res chain seq x y z
N MET A 1 -11.40 -14.97 3.71
CA MET A 1 -11.01 -13.64 4.26
C MET A 1 -9.53 -13.61 4.66
N GLU A 2 -8.84 -12.52 4.36
CA GLU A 2 -7.41 -12.35 4.66
C GLU A 2 -7.16 -11.04 5.40
N PHE A 3 -6.38 -11.06 6.48
CA PHE A 3 -6.15 -9.87 7.30
C PHE A 3 -4.82 -9.88 8.07
N LEU A 4 -4.46 -8.71 8.60
CA LEU A 4 -3.26 -8.47 9.38
C LEU A 4 -3.57 -8.62 10.87
N LYS A 5 -2.79 -9.44 11.54
CA LYS A 5 -2.77 -9.59 13.01
C LYS A 5 -1.39 -9.18 13.50
N ILE A 6 -1.32 -8.17 14.37
CA ILE A 6 -0.05 -7.76 15.00
C ILE A 6 -0.07 -8.31 16.43
N ARG A 7 0.84 -9.23 16.72
CA ARG A 7 1.01 -9.76 18.07
C ARG A 7 2.01 -8.89 18.81
N ASN A 8 1.53 -8.18 19.82
CA ASN A 8 2.37 -7.46 20.77
C ASN A 8 2.73 -8.43 21.89
N SER A 9 4.02 -8.69 22.08
CA SER A 9 4.46 -9.51 23.21
C SER A 9 4.57 -8.62 24.44
N SER A 10 3.76 -8.89 25.46
CA SER A 10 3.88 -8.23 26.78
C SER A 10 5.04 -8.80 27.60
N ARG A 11 5.51 -10.00 27.28
CA ARG A 11 6.56 -10.71 28.01
C ARG A 11 7.91 -10.73 27.30
N GLN A 12 7.93 -10.65 25.96
CA GLN A 12 9.19 -10.60 25.21
C GLN A 12 9.58 -9.14 24.97
N VAL A 13 10.65 -8.75 25.63
CA VAL A 13 11.33 -7.47 25.42
C VAL A 13 12.59 -7.75 24.62
N ARG A 14 12.91 -6.90 23.64
CA ARG A 14 14.18 -7.02 22.90
C ARG A 14 15.36 -6.71 23.83
N ALA A 15 16.57 -7.10 23.44
CA ALA A 15 17.79 -6.83 24.22
C ALA A 15 18.03 -5.32 24.49
N ASP A 16 17.44 -4.44 23.68
CA ASP A 16 17.48 -2.98 23.80
C ASP A 16 16.37 -2.41 24.72
N GLY A 17 15.56 -3.25 25.36
CA GLY A 17 14.45 -2.81 26.21
C GLY A 17 13.18 -2.42 25.44
N SER A 18 13.18 -2.44 24.11
CA SER A 18 12.05 -2.02 23.29
C SER A 18 10.94 -3.09 23.20
N PRO A 19 9.66 -2.69 23.08
CA PRO A 19 8.54 -3.62 22.97
C PRO A 19 8.58 -4.39 21.65
N PHE A 20 8.27 -5.68 21.72
CA PHE A 20 8.32 -6.57 20.57
C PHE A 20 6.94 -6.70 19.91
N ALA A 21 6.84 -6.33 18.63
CA ALA A 21 5.66 -6.57 17.80
C ALA A 21 6.03 -7.39 16.56
N VAL A 22 5.24 -8.43 16.27
CA VAL A 22 5.39 -9.25 15.05
C VAL A 22 4.09 -9.23 14.26
N PRO A 23 4.13 -8.78 12.99
CA PRO A 23 2.99 -8.87 12.09
C PRO A 23 2.84 -10.30 11.54
N PHE A 24 1.59 -10.76 11.47
CA PHE A 24 1.18 -12.04 10.92
C PHE A 24 0.13 -11.82 9.83
N PHE A 25 0.28 -12.57 8.74
CA PHE A 25 -0.72 -12.75 7.71
C PHE A 25 -1.63 -13.89 8.14
N VAL A 26 -2.93 -13.60 8.26
CA VAL A 26 -3.93 -14.58 8.68
C VAL A 26 -4.95 -14.77 7.57
N THR A 27 -5.13 -16.03 7.17
CA THR A 27 -6.20 -16.45 6.25
C THR A 27 -7.26 -17.18 7.05
N LYS A 28 -8.53 -16.87 6.79
CA LYS A 28 -9.71 -17.53 7.33
C LYS A 28 -10.63 -17.98 6.21
N HIS A 29 -11.24 -19.15 6.41
CA HIS A 29 -12.27 -19.66 5.49
C HIS A 29 -13.56 -18.83 5.58
N ASP A 30 -14.01 -18.53 6.79
CA ASP A 30 -15.17 -17.68 7.06
C ASP A 30 -14.99 -16.85 8.36
N ARG A 31 -15.79 -15.81 8.55
CA ARG A 31 -15.75 -14.86 9.67
C ARG A 31 -15.78 -15.53 11.03
N TYR A 32 -16.60 -16.58 11.16
CA TYR A 32 -16.86 -17.32 12.39
C TYR A 32 -15.98 -18.56 12.56
N SER A 33 -15.21 -18.92 11.53
CA SER A 33 -14.25 -20.02 11.60
C SER A 33 -12.96 -19.59 12.32
N GLY A 34 -12.25 -20.59 12.86
CA GLY A 34 -10.90 -20.42 13.38
C GLY A 34 -9.92 -19.92 12.31
N ASP A 35 -8.73 -19.49 12.74
CA ASP A 35 -7.65 -19.08 11.84
C ASP A 35 -7.24 -20.31 10.99
N ALA A 36 -7.45 -20.26 9.67
CA ALA A 36 -7.16 -21.39 8.76
C ALA A 36 -5.66 -21.54 8.53
N SER A 37 -4.97 -20.40 8.41
CA SER A 37 -3.51 -20.34 8.41
C SER A 37 -3.04 -19.02 9.02
N GLU A 38 -1.92 -19.07 9.73
CA GLU A 38 -1.26 -17.89 10.29
C GLU A 38 0.24 -17.98 9.96
N ALA A 39 0.73 -17.05 9.15
CA ALA A 39 2.13 -17.00 8.72
C ALA A 39 2.78 -15.70 9.19
N PRO A 40 3.99 -15.74 9.78
CA PRO A 40 4.69 -14.53 10.17
C PRO A 40 5.14 -13.73 8.93
N ILE A 41 4.98 -12.42 8.97
CA ILE A 41 5.47 -11.52 7.93
C ILE A 41 6.92 -11.14 8.26
N SER A 42 7.85 -11.34 7.33
CA SER A 42 9.24 -10.95 7.56
C SER A 42 9.36 -9.43 7.61
N VAL A 43 9.86 -8.92 8.73
CA VAL A 43 10.10 -7.46 8.92
C VAL A 43 11.43 -7.00 8.32
N LYS A 44 12.22 -7.93 7.76
CA LYS A 44 13.54 -7.65 7.15
C LYS A 44 13.47 -7.42 5.64
N ARG A 45 12.36 -7.78 5.02
CA ARG A 45 12.11 -7.63 3.58
C ARG A 45 11.03 -6.58 3.37
N ASP A 46 11.03 -5.99 2.19
CA ASP A 46 9.94 -5.11 1.77
C ASP A 46 8.61 -5.86 1.70
N ILE A 47 7.52 -5.11 1.80
CA ILE A 47 6.16 -5.66 1.84
C ILE A 47 5.35 -4.95 0.76
N MET A 48 4.70 -5.72 -0.10
CA MET A 48 3.76 -5.22 -1.09
C MET A 48 2.40 -5.88 -0.84
N VAL A 49 1.38 -5.06 -0.62
CA VAL A 49 0.00 -5.48 -0.38
C VAL A 49 -0.80 -5.13 -1.62
N THR A 50 -1.40 -6.14 -2.23
CA THR A 50 -2.25 -5.99 -3.41
C THR A 50 -3.64 -6.53 -3.12
N GLY A 51 -4.62 -6.21 -3.95
CA GLY A 51 -6.02 -6.60 -3.73
C GLY A 51 -6.98 -5.61 -4.37
N ALA A 52 -8.25 -5.96 -4.52
CA ALA A 52 -9.24 -5.06 -5.13
C ALA A 52 -9.48 -3.78 -4.31
N HIS A 53 -10.35 -2.90 -4.79
CA HIS A 53 -10.87 -1.81 -3.95
C HIS A 53 -11.58 -2.40 -2.72
N ASP A 54 -11.53 -1.69 -1.60
CA ASP A 54 -12.12 -2.10 -0.30
C ASP A 54 -11.61 -3.42 0.32
N SER A 55 -10.55 -4.01 -0.22
CA SER A 55 -9.85 -5.17 0.36
C SER A 55 -9.04 -4.86 1.64
N SER A 56 -9.27 -3.72 2.31
CA SER A 56 -8.59 -3.31 3.55
C SER A 56 -7.07 -3.08 3.45
N LYS A 57 -6.53 -2.85 2.25
CA LYS A 57 -5.09 -2.53 2.03
C LYS A 57 -4.61 -1.32 2.83
N THR A 58 -5.32 -0.19 2.74
CA THR A 58 -4.99 1.02 3.50
C THR A 58 -5.03 0.75 5.00
N ARG A 59 -6.03 -0.02 5.48
CA ARG A 59 -6.12 -0.42 6.89
C ARG A 59 -4.91 -1.26 7.33
N TRP A 60 -4.43 -2.16 6.48
CA TRP A 60 -3.17 -2.89 6.71
C TRP A 60 -1.99 -1.96 6.90
N LEU A 61 -1.78 -1.05 5.94
CA LEU A 61 -0.67 -0.10 5.99
C LEU A 61 -0.77 0.80 7.21
N THR A 62 -1.95 1.33 7.54
CA THR A 62 -2.15 2.17 8.72
C THR A 62 -1.77 1.43 10.00
N ARG A 63 -2.22 0.19 10.18
CA ARG A 63 -1.86 -0.61 11.37
C ARG A 63 -0.36 -0.90 11.46
N LEU A 64 0.30 -1.16 10.34
CA LEU A 64 1.76 -1.33 10.29
C LEU A 64 2.50 -0.02 10.59
N HIS A 65 2.00 1.11 10.08
CA HIS A 65 2.56 2.44 10.32
C HIS A 65 2.45 2.83 11.79
N ASP A 66 1.28 2.65 12.41
CA ASP A 66 1.04 3.00 13.82
C ASP A 66 1.89 2.17 14.79
N GLN A 67 2.23 0.93 14.42
CA GLN A 67 3.12 0.06 15.20
C GLN A 67 4.57 0.06 14.68
N SER A 68 4.92 0.96 13.74
CA SER A 68 6.20 0.91 13.04
C SER A 68 7.40 0.97 13.99
N GLY A 69 7.35 1.82 15.02
CA GLY A 69 8.39 1.93 16.04
C GLY A 69 8.61 0.64 16.86
N LYS A 70 7.58 -0.21 17.00
CA LYS A 70 7.68 -1.52 17.70
C LYS A 70 8.11 -2.65 16.77
N ILE A 71 7.72 -2.57 15.50
CA ILE A 71 8.07 -3.58 14.49
C ILE A 71 9.53 -3.39 14.08
N TRP A 72 9.90 -2.19 13.63
CA TRP A 72 11.20 -1.83 13.06
C TRP A 72 12.06 -0.97 14.01
N THR A 73 12.32 -1.45 15.23
CA THR A 73 13.10 -0.70 16.25
C THR A 73 14.52 -0.30 15.83
N LYS A 74 15.10 -0.98 14.82
CA LYS A 74 16.39 -0.59 14.23
C LYS A 74 16.33 0.75 13.49
N SER A 75 15.14 1.15 13.05
CA SER A 75 14.88 2.46 12.48
C SER A 75 14.42 3.35 13.63
N LYS A 76 15.32 4.19 14.15
CA LYS A 76 15.02 5.06 15.29
C LYS A 76 14.13 6.24 14.88
N SER A 77 14.19 6.63 13.63
CA SER A 77 13.44 7.77 13.12
C SER A 77 12.02 7.37 12.71
N PRO A 78 11.04 8.29 12.84
CA PRO A 78 9.66 8.01 12.48
C PRO A 78 9.51 7.62 11.01
N ALA A 79 8.62 6.67 10.76
CA ALA A 79 8.25 6.24 9.42
C ALA A 79 7.62 7.39 8.61
N ILE A 80 7.78 7.34 7.29
CA ILE A 80 7.20 8.33 6.37
C ILE A 80 6.03 7.71 5.63
N TRP A 81 4.90 8.43 5.59
CA TRP A 81 3.71 8.03 4.83
C TRP A 81 3.53 8.86 3.56
N LEU A 82 3.55 8.19 2.40
CA LEU A 82 3.26 8.77 1.09
C LEU A 82 1.92 8.25 0.57
N GLY A 83 0.85 9.02 0.75
CA GLY A 83 -0.46 8.69 0.18
C GLY A 83 -0.61 9.26 -1.23
N ALA A 84 -0.91 8.43 -2.24
CA ALA A 84 -1.09 8.90 -3.62
C ALA A 84 -2.21 9.95 -3.75
N LEU A 85 -3.30 9.77 -2.99
CA LEU A 85 -4.45 10.66 -2.95
C LEU A 85 -4.20 11.96 -2.16
N ARG A 86 -3.18 12.01 -1.30
CA ARG A 86 -2.86 13.21 -0.51
C ARG A 86 -2.07 14.23 -1.36
N PRO A 87 -2.24 15.54 -1.18
CA PRO A 87 -1.44 16.53 -1.88
C PRO A 87 0.04 16.40 -1.52
N LEU A 88 0.94 16.84 -2.41
CA LEU A 88 2.39 16.69 -2.24
C LEU A 88 2.91 17.46 -1.01
N GLY A 89 2.30 18.59 -0.66
CA GLY A 89 2.62 19.32 0.58
C GLY A 89 2.44 18.47 1.84
N ALA A 90 1.39 17.64 1.89
CA ALA A 90 1.14 16.76 3.02
C ALA A 90 2.22 15.67 3.20
N TRP A 91 3.04 15.41 2.17
CA TRP A 91 4.20 14.52 2.31
C TRP A 91 5.36 15.21 3.02
N SER A 92 5.58 16.51 2.77
CA SER A 92 6.66 17.30 3.37
C SER A 92 6.32 17.87 4.75
N ASP A 93 5.04 18.02 5.09
CA ASP A 93 4.60 18.66 6.34
C ASP A 93 4.68 17.71 7.57
N GLN A 94 5.45 16.63 7.48
CA GLN A 94 5.63 15.68 8.58
C GLN A 94 6.63 16.25 9.60
N LYS A 95 6.25 16.25 10.88
CA LYS A 95 7.08 16.79 11.97
C LYS A 95 8.48 16.18 12.02
N SER A 96 8.59 14.88 11.79
CA SER A 96 9.86 14.15 11.75
C SER A 96 10.86 14.70 10.74
N LEU A 97 10.39 15.13 9.57
CA LEU A 97 11.22 15.71 8.53
C LEU A 97 11.71 17.10 8.92
N MET A 98 10.84 17.89 9.56
CA MET A 98 11.18 19.22 10.07
C MET A 98 12.23 19.14 11.19
N ASP A 99 12.04 18.22 12.14
CA ASP A 99 12.96 18.01 13.26
C ASP A 99 14.35 17.58 12.77
N TRP A 100 14.41 16.59 11.86
CA TRP A 100 15.66 16.15 11.23
C TRP A 100 16.37 17.26 10.45
N TRP A 101 15.62 18.08 9.71
CA TRP A 101 16.23 19.20 8.99
C TRP A 101 16.76 20.27 9.96
N GLY A 102 16.06 20.51 11.07
CA GLY A 102 16.52 21.41 12.12
C GLY A 102 17.85 20.94 12.75
N GLU A 103 18.00 19.63 12.98
CA GLU A 103 19.26 19.04 13.44
C GLU A 103 20.40 19.27 12.43
N LYS A 104 20.12 19.07 11.12
CA LYS A 104 21.10 19.35 10.06
C LYS A 104 21.51 20.81 9.96
N VAL A 105 20.56 21.74 10.08
CA VAL A 105 20.86 23.18 10.09
C VAL A 105 21.74 23.56 11.28
N THR A 106 21.51 22.92 12.43
CA THR A 106 22.33 23.15 13.64
C THR A 106 23.75 22.61 13.47
N ALA A 107 23.91 21.46 12.79
CA ALA A 107 25.21 20.87 12.51
C ALA A 107 26.00 21.65 11.44
N ASP A 108 25.35 22.07 10.35
CA ASP A 108 25.97 22.74 9.20
C ASP A 108 25.26 24.05 8.82
N PRO A 109 25.38 25.11 9.65
CA PRO A 109 24.67 26.37 9.46
C PRO A 109 25.11 27.15 8.21
N ALA A 110 26.28 26.84 7.63
CA ALA A 110 26.78 27.50 6.43
C ALA A 110 26.10 27.01 5.13
N ASN A 111 25.65 25.74 5.10
CA ASN A 111 25.15 25.10 3.89
C ASN A 111 23.63 24.84 3.92
N CYS A 112 23.01 24.93 5.10
CA CYS A 112 21.61 24.57 5.28
C CYS A 112 20.75 25.79 5.66
N GLU A 113 19.71 26.04 4.87
CA GLU A 113 18.74 27.10 5.16
C GLU A 113 17.71 26.63 6.21
N PRO A 114 17.24 27.51 7.10
CA PRO A 114 16.14 27.19 8.01
C PRO A 114 14.88 26.75 7.25
N TRP A 115 14.15 25.75 7.78
CA TRP A 115 12.98 25.13 7.15
C TRP A 115 11.96 26.14 6.60
N VAL A 116 11.71 27.21 7.35
CA VAL A 116 10.76 28.28 6.99
C VAL A 116 11.12 28.95 5.66
N LYS A 117 12.41 29.12 5.36
CA LYS A 117 12.88 29.77 4.12
C LYS A 117 12.86 28.84 2.91
N ILE A 118 12.78 27.53 3.12
CA ILE A 118 12.80 26.55 2.04
C ILE A 118 11.46 26.57 1.30
N PRO A 119 11.44 26.72 -0.04
CA PRO A 119 10.21 26.67 -0.82
C PRO A 119 9.61 25.26 -0.79
N ALA A 120 8.29 25.17 -0.91
CA ALA A 120 7.55 23.91 -0.73
C ALA A 120 8.03 22.77 -1.65
N TRP A 121 8.39 23.06 -2.90
CA TRP A 121 8.90 22.05 -3.83
C TRP A 121 10.25 21.45 -3.38
N LYS A 122 11.15 22.28 -2.83
CA LYS A 122 12.45 21.85 -2.32
C LYS A 122 12.29 21.00 -1.06
N ARG A 123 11.32 21.32 -0.19
CA ARG A 123 10.99 20.48 0.99
C ARG A 123 10.60 19.06 0.59
N GLN A 124 9.87 18.90 -0.52
CA GLN A 124 9.46 17.59 -1.02
C GLN A 124 10.67 16.79 -1.50
N GLU A 125 11.66 17.45 -2.11
CA GLU A 125 12.90 16.83 -2.58
C GLU A 125 13.85 16.39 -1.46
N LEU A 126 13.62 16.82 -0.22
CA LEU A 126 14.41 16.39 0.95
C LEU A 126 13.95 15.05 1.53
N ILE A 127 12.75 14.57 1.17
CA ILE A 127 12.20 13.30 1.71
C ILE A 127 13.11 12.10 1.38
N PRO A 128 13.60 11.92 0.14
CA PRO A 128 14.54 10.85 -0.18
C PRO A 128 15.84 10.92 0.61
N ASP A 129 16.34 12.10 0.93
CA ASP A 129 17.58 12.30 1.69
C ASP A 129 17.36 11.96 3.16
N TYR A 130 16.22 12.36 3.74
CA TYR A 130 15.81 11.93 5.07
C TYR A 130 15.77 10.40 5.18
N LEU A 131 15.17 9.71 4.21
CA LEU A 131 15.08 8.25 4.20
C LEU A 131 16.46 7.58 4.14
N LYS A 132 17.38 8.17 3.36
CA LYS A 132 18.76 7.68 3.22
C LYS A 132 19.54 7.80 4.52
N ASP A 133 19.46 8.95 5.18
CA ASP A 133 20.26 9.26 6.36
C ASP A 133 19.72 8.57 7.62
N THR A 134 18.40 8.52 7.76
CA THR A 134 17.75 7.97 8.97
C THR A 134 17.49 6.47 8.88
N GLY A 135 17.40 5.92 7.67
CA GLY A 135 16.91 4.56 7.45
C GLY A 135 15.45 4.37 7.90
N ALA A 136 14.66 5.44 7.90
CA ALA A 136 13.22 5.42 8.17
C ALA A 136 12.48 4.43 7.24
N VAL A 137 11.41 3.82 7.76
CA VAL A 137 10.54 2.93 6.99
C VAL A 137 9.64 3.78 6.10
N LEU A 138 9.54 3.42 4.83
CA LEU A 138 8.71 4.10 3.84
C LEU A 138 7.38 3.38 3.65
N PHE A 139 6.28 4.11 3.81
CA PHE A 139 4.93 3.65 3.48
C PHE A 139 4.43 4.35 2.22
N VAL A 140 3.93 3.59 1.25
CA VAL A 140 3.34 4.12 0.02
C VAL A 140 1.94 3.55 -0.13
N ASP A 141 0.93 4.41 0.01
CA ASP A 141 -0.47 4.01 -0.12
C ASP A 141 -1.03 4.36 -1.51
N ASP A 142 -1.78 3.43 -2.10
CA ASP A 142 -2.35 3.50 -3.44
C ASP A 142 -1.30 3.79 -4.52
N ALA A 143 -0.21 3.03 -4.56
CA ALA A 143 0.92 3.25 -5.48
C ALA A 143 0.53 3.21 -6.98
N HIS A 144 -0.56 2.54 -7.32
CA HIS A 144 -1.13 2.50 -8.68
C HIS A 144 -1.73 3.85 -9.12
N LYS A 145 -2.05 4.75 -8.18
CA LYS A 145 -2.55 6.11 -8.47
C LYS A 145 -1.44 7.17 -8.54
N LEU A 146 -0.18 6.78 -8.32
CA LEU A 146 0.95 7.71 -8.42
C LEU A 146 1.26 8.03 -9.87
N SER A 147 1.26 9.33 -10.19
CA SER A 147 1.60 9.85 -11.52
C SER A 147 2.43 11.14 -11.42
N GLY A 148 3.03 11.55 -12.53
CA GLY A 148 3.76 12.82 -12.65
C GLY A 148 4.88 13.00 -11.62
N ARG A 149 4.93 14.18 -10.97
CA ARG A 149 5.97 14.54 -9.99
C ARG A 149 5.93 13.66 -8.74
N LYS A 150 4.74 13.28 -8.26
CA LYS A 150 4.57 12.36 -7.12
C LYS A 150 5.22 11.02 -7.39
N LEU A 151 5.04 10.49 -8.60
CA LEU A 151 5.65 9.22 -9.02
C LEU A 151 7.18 9.31 -9.04
N GLN A 152 7.74 10.39 -9.59
CA GLN A 152 9.19 10.59 -9.62
C GLN A 152 9.78 10.64 -8.20
N LEU A 153 9.14 11.41 -7.31
CA LEU A 153 9.61 11.53 -5.94
C LEU A 153 9.45 10.23 -5.15
N ALA A 154 8.30 9.56 -5.27
CA ALA A 154 8.06 8.26 -4.64
C ALA A 154 9.09 7.22 -5.11
N ARG A 155 9.49 7.22 -6.39
CA ARG A 155 10.56 6.37 -6.90
C ARG A 155 11.90 6.67 -6.23
N MET A 156 12.27 7.95 -6.06
CA MET A 156 13.49 8.32 -5.33
C MET A 156 13.45 7.86 -3.88
N CYS A 157 12.31 8.03 -3.21
CA CYS A 157 12.10 7.54 -1.84
C CYS A 157 12.28 6.01 -1.75
N VAL A 158 11.70 5.24 -2.68
CA VAL A 158 11.84 3.77 -2.71
C VAL A 158 13.29 3.33 -2.92
N MET A 159 14.07 4.06 -3.72
CA MET A 159 15.48 3.73 -3.95
C MET A 159 16.34 3.98 -2.69
N ASN A 160 16.00 5.00 -1.89
CA ASN A 160 16.78 5.38 -0.70
C ASN A 160 16.29 4.73 0.60
N ALA A 161 15.04 4.26 0.65
CA ALA A 161 14.48 3.66 1.84
C ALA A 161 15.08 2.28 2.14
N LYS A 162 15.26 2.01 3.44
CA LYS A 162 15.75 0.71 3.92
C LYS A 162 14.71 -0.39 3.80
N ILE A 163 13.48 -0.09 4.25
CA ILE A 163 12.31 -0.97 4.12
C ILE A 163 11.17 -0.18 3.52
N CYS A 164 10.49 -0.77 2.54
CA CYS A 164 9.30 -0.23 1.91
C CYS A 164 8.07 -1.09 2.20
N VAL A 165 6.96 -0.45 2.55
CA VAL A 165 5.64 -1.07 2.67
C VAL A 165 4.71 -0.37 1.68
N VAL A 166 4.22 -1.09 0.68
CA VAL A 166 3.49 -0.50 -0.45
C VAL A 166 2.12 -1.15 -0.59
N SER A 167 1.09 -0.36 -0.85
CA SER A 167 -0.21 -0.87 -1.29
C SER A 167 -0.48 -0.54 -2.76
N ALA A 168 -1.10 -1.47 -3.48
CA ALA A 168 -1.57 -1.26 -4.84
C ALA A 168 -2.81 -2.10 -5.14
N THR A 169 -3.52 -1.85 -6.23
CA THR A 169 -4.63 -2.74 -6.65
C THR A 169 -4.09 -4.04 -7.24
N GLU A 170 -3.22 -3.90 -8.24
CA GLU A 170 -2.50 -5.01 -8.86
C GLU A 170 -1.05 -4.55 -9.06
N GLU A 171 -0.09 -5.47 -9.01
CA GLU A 171 1.32 -5.20 -9.30
C GLU A 171 1.49 -4.56 -10.69
N GLN A 172 0.70 -5.04 -11.66
CA GLN A 172 0.77 -4.60 -13.04
C GLN A 172 0.26 -3.17 -13.26
N ARG A 173 -0.62 -2.68 -12.38
CA ARG A 173 -1.17 -1.31 -12.44
C ARG A 173 -0.19 -0.25 -11.90
N ILE A 174 0.86 -0.65 -11.20
CA ILE A 174 1.91 0.28 -10.77
C ILE A 174 2.67 0.78 -12.00
N ALA A 175 2.92 2.10 -12.07
CA ALA A 175 3.66 2.69 -13.17
C ALA A 175 5.02 1.99 -13.39
N PRO A 176 5.43 1.70 -14.65
CA PRO A 176 6.57 0.82 -14.94
C PRO A 176 7.87 1.19 -14.23
N ASN A 177 8.17 2.48 -14.11
CA ASN A 177 9.40 3.00 -13.49
C ASN A 177 9.43 2.78 -11.97
N LEU A 178 8.29 2.84 -11.29
CA LEU A 178 8.18 2.56 -9.87
C LEU A 178 8.10 1.05 -9.63
N ARG A 179 7.37 0.33 -10.50
CA ARG A 179 7.25 -1.13 -10.45
C ARG A 179 8.60 -1.81 -10.56
N SER A 180 9.46 -1.40 -11.50
CA SER A 180 10.80 -1.97 -11.64
C SER A 180 11.68 -1.69 -10.41
N ALA A 181 11.59 -0.49 -9.83
CA ALA A 181 12.32 -0.15 -8.60
C ALA A 181 11.86 -0.99 -7.40
N LEU A 182 10.54 -1.25 -7.27
CA LEU A 182 9.98 -2.08 -6.21
C LEU A 182 10.33 -3.56 -6.38
N LEU A 183 10.08 -4.12 -7.57
CA LEU A 183 10.30 -5.55 -7.82
C LEU A 183 11.78 -5.96 -7.77
N LYS A 184 12.70 -5.07 -8.12
CA LYS A 184 14.15 -5.31 -7.99
C LYS A 184 14.56 -5.57 -6.53
N ARG A 185 13.76 -5.11 -5.56
CA ARG A 185 14.01 -5.29 -4.12
C ARG A 185 13.43 -6.58 -3.56
N ASP A 186 12.83 -7.42 -4.42
CA ASP A 186 12.20 -8.70 -4.08
C ASP A 186 11.23 -8.60 -2.87
N PRO A 187 10.17 -7.76 -2.98
CA PRO A 187 9.24 -7.55 -1.89
C PRO A 187 8.41 -8.81 -1.63
N GLN A 188 8.03 -9.02 -0.37
CA GLN A 188 7.02 -10.02 -0.03
C GLN A 188 5.66 -9.52 -0.50
N ILE A 189 5.05 -10.24 -1.43
CA ILE A 189 3.77 -9.85 -2.01
C ILE A 189 2.64 -10.60 -1.31
N PHE A 190 1.74 -9.84 -0.70
CA PHE A 190 0.48 -10.33 -0.13
C PHE A 190 -0.66 -9.89 -1.04
N ARG A 191 -1.44 -10.84 -1.52
CA ARG A 191 -2.65 -10.58 -2.31
C ARG A 191 -3.81 -10.73 -1.35
N LEU A 192 -4.60 -9.67 -1.21
CA LEU A 192 -5.81 -9.63 -0.41
C LEU A 192 -6.99 -9.90 -1.33
N ASP A 193 -7.59 -11.07 -1.17
CA ASP A 193 -8.82 -11.44 -1.84
C ASP A 193 -9.97 -10.58 -1.30
N SER A 194 -10.72 -9.99 -2.22
CA SER A 194 -11.95 -9.31 -1.88
C SER A 194 -13.13 -10.17 -2.32
N GLU A 195 -14.04 -10.50 -1.40
CA GLU A 195 -15.37 -11.03 -1.70
C GLU A 195 -16.28 -9.93 -2.29
N VAL A 196 -15.77 -9.10 -3.20
CA VAL A 196 -16.61 -8.14 -3.87
C VAL A 196 -17.35 -8.92 -4.94
N ALA A 197 -18.68 -8.85 -4.90
CA ALA A 197 -19.64 -9.52 -5.77
C ALA A 197 -19.53 -9.14 -7.28
N TYR A 198 -18.38 -8.65 -7.74
CA TYR A 198 -18.10 -8.44 -9.16
C TYR A 198 -18.24 -9.73 -9.97
N ASP A 199 -18.02 -10.89 -9.36
CA ASP A 199 -18.23 -12.18 -10.01
C ASP A 199 -19.66 -12.71 -9.96
N ALA A 200 -20.57 -12.10 -9.18
CA ALA A 200 -21.98 -12.53 -9.12
C ALA A 200 -22.85 -11.84 -10.19
N THR A 201 -22.47 -10.66 -10.69
CA THR A 201 -23.23 -9.96 -11.73
C THR A 201 -23.25 -10.75 -13.04
N LYS A 202 -22.13 -11.39 -13.41
CA LYS A 202 -22.03 -12.18 -14.63
C LYS A 202 -22.96 -13.41 -14.64
N PRO A 203 -22.94 -14.30 -13.63
CA PRO A 203 -23.87 -15.42 -13.56
C PRO A 203 -25.32 -14.95 -13.36
N LEU A 204 -25.58 -13.83 -12.67
CA LEU A 204 -26.92 -13.25 -12.55
C LEU A 204 -27.48 -12.80 -13.92
N VAL A 205 -26.69 -12.09 -14.72
CA VAL A 205 -27.11 -11.65 -16.07
C VAL A 205 -27.33 -12.84 -16.99
N TRP A 206 -26.49 -13.88 -16.90
CA TRP A 206 -26.70 -15.14 -17.62
C TRP A 206 -27.96 -15.88 -17.16
N LEU A 207 -28.23 -15.91 -15.85
CA LEU A 207 -29.45 -16.50 -15.29
C LEU A 207 -30.69 -15.77 -15.81
N ILE A 208 -30.69 -14.43 -15.82
CA ILE A 208 -31.78 -13.62 -16.36
C ILE A 208 -31.95 -13.87 -17.86
N ALA A 209 -30.86 -13.97 -18.63
CA ALA A 209 -30.91 -14.31 -20.05
C ALA A 209 -31.53 -15.70 -20.29
N LEU A 210 -31.16 -16.71 -19.49
CA LEU A 210 -31.72 -18.06 -19.57
C LEU A 210 -33.21 -18.10 -19.19
N ILE A 211 -33.63 -17.33 -18.17
CA ILE A 211 -35.05 -17.19 -17.80
C ILE A 211 -35.84 -16.51 -18.92
N ALA A 212 -35.30 -15.44 -19.53
CA ALA A 212 -35.92 -14.75 -20.65
C ALA A 212 -36.07 -15.67 -21.88
N LEU A 213 -35.06 -16.51 -22.16
CA LEU A 213 -35.12 -17.52 -23.21
C LEU A 213 -36.21 -18.56 -22.92
N GLY A 214 -36.27 -19.09 -21.69
CA GLY A 214 -37.28 -20.05 -21.26
C GLY A 214 -38.72 -19.51 -21.26
N ALA A 215 -38.89 -18.21 -21.02
CA ALA A 215 -40.18 -17.51 -21.09
C ALA A 215 -40.61 -17.11 -22.52
N GLY A 216 -39.78 -17.40 -23.55
CA GLY A 216 -40.07 -17.05 -24.93
C GLY A 216 -39.79 -15.59 -25.30
N TRP A 217 -38.97 -14.88 -24.52
CA TRP A 217 -38.49 -13.52 -24.81
C TRP A 217 -37.08 -13.57 -25.41
N TRP A 218 -37.00 -14.09 -26.63
CA TRP A 218 -35.75 -14.33 -27.35
C TRP A 218 -35.01 -13.03 -27.67
N GLU A 219 -35.71 -11.92 -27.91
CA GLU A 219 -35.11 -10.59 -28.14
C GLU A 219 -34.32 -10.10 -26.92
N ILE A 220 -34.91 -10.17 -25.72
CA ILE A 220 -34.27 -9.74 -24.46
C ILE A 220 -33.08 -10.64 -24.13
N SER A 221 -33.23 -11.96 -24.32
CA SER A 221 -32.14 -12.91 -24.11
C SER A 221 -30.94 -12.64 -25.04
N LEU A 222 -31.20 -12.32 -26.31
CA LEU A 222 -30.14 -12.08 -27.30
C LEU A 222 -29.42 -10.77 -27.00
N VAL A 223 -30.15 -9.71 -26.61
CA VAL A 223 -29.57 -8.43 -26.19
C VAL A 223 -28.71 -8.60 -24.93
N LEU A 224 -29.22 -9.26 -23.89
CA LEU A 224 -28.48 -9.44 -22.63
C LEU A 224 -27.26 -10.34 -22.80
N GLY A 225 -27.40 -11.47 -23.51
CA GLY A 225 -26.31 -12.38 -23.81
C GLY A 225 -25.24 -11.75 -24.71
N GLY A 226 -25.66 -10.99 -25.73
CA GLY A 226 -24.78 -10.25 -26.62
C GLY A 226 -24.00 -9.15 -25.90
N MET A 227 -24.68 -8.34 -25.09
CA MET A 227 -24.05 -7.28 -24.30
C MET A 227 -23.04 -7.86 -23.30
N GLN A 228 -23.37 -8.99 -22.66
CA GLN A 228 -22.47 -9.66 -21.72
C GLN A 228 -21.25 -10.30 -22.43
N ALA A 229 -21.44 -10.90 -23.60
CA ALA A 229 -20.35 -11.44 -24.41
C ALA A 229 -19.39 -10.34 -24.88
N LEU A 230 -19.91 -9.16 -25.24
CA LEU A 230 -19.12 -7.99 -25.64
C LEU A 230 -18.41 -7.33 -24.45
N ALA A 231 -19.08 -7.24 -23.29
CA ALA A 231 -18.50 -6.76 -22.04
C ALA A 231 -17.42 -7.70 -21.46
N GLY A 232 -17.38 -8.97 -21.90
CA GLY A 232 -16.38 -9.95 -21.51
C GLY A 232 -14.97 -9.74 -22.10
N GLY A 233 -14.78 -8.75 -22.98
CA GLY A 233 -13.47 -8.42 -23.53
C GLY A 233 -12.48 -8.02 -22.43
N ARG A 234 -11.22 -8.51 -22.51
CA ARG A 234 -10.10 -8.34 -21.56
C ARG A 234 -9.79 -6.89 -21.09
N ARG A 235 -10.52 -5.87 -21.54
CA ARG A 235 -10.33 -4.44 -21.20
C ARG A 235 -11.61 -3.66 -20.90
N SER A 236 -12.81 -4.27 -20.87
CA SER A 236 -14.06 -3.51 -20.81
C SER A 236 -14.48 -3.00 -19.42
N SER A 237 -13.84 -3.44 -18.32
CA SER A 237 -14.28 -3.06 -16.97
C SER A 237 -13.09 -2.74 -16.06
N LYS A 238 -12.51 -1.55 -16.21
CA LYS A 238 -11.66 -0.97 -15.16
C LYS A 238 -12.07 0.48 -14.98
N GLN A 239 -13.09 0.71 -14.14
CA GLN A 239 -13.18 2.00 -13.44
C GLN A 239 -11.96 2.10 -12.51
N ASP A 240 -11.37 3.29 -12.47
CA ASP A 240 -10.00 3.62 -12.01
C ASP A 240 -9.46 2.87 -10.78
#